data_AF-A0A0R3RP88-F1
#
_entry.id   AF-A0A0R3RP88-F1
#
_cell.length_a   1.000
_cell.length_b   1.000
_cell.length_c   1.000
_cell.angle_alpha   90.00
_cell.angle_beta   90.00
_cell.angle_gamma   90.00
#
_symmetry.space_group_name_H-M   'P 1'
#
loop_
_entity.id
_entity.type
_entity.pdbx_description
1 polymer ?
#
loop_
_entity_poly.entity_id
_entity_poly.type
_entity_poly.pdbx_seq_one_letter_code
_entity_poly.pdbx_strand_id
1 'polypeptide(L)' 'MYLAVEEVSGEISVLRELDYERRTSYHLIAVPVESRSHGETIHAVVNVIDENDNTPTFPASSIDVSSLIFHM' A
#
# COMPACT_ATOMS: atom_id res chain seq x y z
N MET A 1 2.13 14.44 -0.82
CA MET A 1 3.02 13.37 -1.33
C MET A 1 3.42 12.52 -0.12
N TYR A 2 3.34 11.18 -0.22
CA TYR A 2 3.64 10.26 0.89
C TYR A 2 5.11 9.81 0.91
N LEU A 3 5.73 9.74 -0.28
CA LEU A 3 7.13 9.38 -0.46
C LEU A 3 7.91 10.58 -1.02
N ALA A 4 9.19 10.65 -0.70
CA ALA A 4 10.16 11.51 -1.37
C ALA A 4 11.23 10.65 -2.05
N VAL A 5 11.80 11.16 -3.13
CA VAL A 5 12.96 10.57 -3.82
C VAL A 5 14.04 11.64 -3.89
N GLU A 6 15.23 11.32 -3.40
CA GLU A 6 16.40 12.20 -3.54
C GLU A 6 17.00 12.00 -4.94
N GLU A 7 17.27 13.11 -5.63
CA GLU A 7 17.55 13.13 -7.07
C GLU A 7 18.89 12.48 -7.44
N VAL A 8 19.91 12.61 -6.56
CA VAL A 8 21.28 12.16 -6.87
C VAL A 8 21.52 10.71 -6.47
N SER A 9 21.13 10.33 -5.27
CA SER A 9 21.31 9.00 -4.67
C SER A 9 20.18 8.02 -5.03
N GLY A 10 19.00 8.54 -5.39
CA GLY A 10 17.79 7.74 -5.58
C GLY A 10 17.18 7.23 -4.27
N GLU A 11 17.59 7.75 -3.11
CA GLU A 11 17.01 7.37 -1.82
C GLU A 11 15.50 7.62 -1.79
N ILE A 12 14.72 6.59 -1.48
CA ILE A 12 13.27 6.67 -1.31
C ILE A 12 12.96 6.73 0.19
N SER A 13 12.33 7.81 0.64
CA SER A 13 11.96 8.01 2.04
C SER A 13 10.47 8.24 2.22
N VAL A 14 9.96 7.91 3.41
CA VAL A 14 8.57 8.10 3.80
C VAL A 14 8.43 9.47 4.47
N LEU A 15 7.55 10.33 3.93
CA LEU A 15 7.28 11.67 4.46
C LEU A 15 6.07 11.72 5.39
N ARG A 16 5.18 10.72 5.31
CA ARG A 16 3.91 10.62 6.04
C ARG A 16 3.58 9.16 6.30
N GLU A 17 2.82 8.90 7.35
CA GLU A 17 2.34 7.55 7.67
C GLU A 17 1.67 6.90 6.45
N LEU A 18 2.01 5.64 6.24
CA LEU A 18 1.43 4.78 5.20
C LEU A 18 0.28 4.01 5.83
N ASP A 19 -0.77 3.80 5.04
CA ASP A 19 -1.99 3.14 5.47
C ASP A 19 -2.35 2.16 4.37
N TYR A 20 -2.38 0.87 4.73
CA TYR A 20 -2.58 -0.24 3.80
C TYR A 20 -4.01 -0.22 3.23
N GLU A 21 -5.01 0.05 4.07
CA GLU A 21 -6.43 0.16 3.72
C GLU A 21 -6.68 1.30 2.73
N ARG A 22 -5.88 2.37 2.79
CA ARG A 22 -5.93 3.47 1.83
C ARG A 22 -5.17 3.17 0.55
N ARG A 23 -3.96 2.60 0.64
CA ARG A 23 -3.11 2.36 -0.53
C ARG A 23 -2.07 1.26 -0.27
N THR A 24 -2.17 0.19 -1.05
CA THR A 24 -1.31 -0.99 -0.90
C THR A 24 0.05 -0.90 -1.62
N SER A 25 0.21 -0.02 -2.62
CA SER A 25 1.49 0.13 -3.31
C SER A 25 1.71 1.48 -4.00
N TYR A 26 2.99 1.79 -4.24
CA TYR A 26 3.46 2.93 -5.04
C TYR A 26 4.36 2.44 -6.17
N HIS A 27 4.08 2.90 -7.40
CA HIS A 27 4.89 2.62 -8.57
C HIS A 27 5.66 3.89 -8.93
N LEU A 28 6.99 3.82 -8.86
CA LEU A 28 7.90 4.91 -9.18
C LEU A 28 8.60 4.59 -10.48
N ILE A 29 8.76 5.60 -11.34
CA ILE A 29 9.44 5.49 -12.63
C ILE A 29 10.53 6.56 -12.66
N ALA A 30 11.79 6.12 -12.73
CA ALA A 30 12.93 7.01 -12.94
C ALA A 30 13.28 7.00 -14.43
N VAL A 31 13.23 8.19 -15.05
CA VAL A 31 13.53 8.39 -16.47
C VAL A 31 14.84 9.17 -16.58
N PRO A 32 15.80 8.72 -17.41
CA PRO A 32 17.05 9.44 -17.61
C PRO A 32 16.81 10.77 -18.32
N VAL A 33 17.45 11.84 -17.83
CA VAL A 33 17.24 13.21 -18.31
C VAL A 33 18.04 13.52 -19.59
N GLU A 34 19.18 12.87 -19.81
CA GLU A 34 20.03 13.14 -20.98
C GLU A 34 19.73 12.21 -22.16
N SER A 35 19.27 12.79 -23.27
CA SER A 35 18.92 12.07 -24.52
C SER A 35 20.11 11.46 -25.28
N ARG A 36 21.35 11.59 -24.78
CA ARG A 36 22.57 11.13 -25.49
C ARG A 36 23.20 9.86 -24.91
N SER A 37 22.89 9.54 -23.67
CA SER A 37 23.20 8.24 -23.07
C SER A 37 21.91 7.46 -22.94
N HIS A 38 21.87 6.27 -23.52
CA HIS A 38 20.78 5.31 -23.38
C HIS A 38 20.68 4.86 -21.92
N GLY A 39 20.13 5.71 -21.05
CA GLY A 39 19.79 5.28 -19.70
C GLY A 39 18.55 4.41 -19.77
N GLU A 40 18.53 3.31 -19.03
CA GLU A 40 17.35 2.47 -18.91
C GLU A 40 16.34 3.14 -17.98
N THR A 41 15.06 3.07 -18.34
CA THR A 41 13.98 3.44 -17.42
C THR A 41 13.95 2.45 -16.27
N ILE A 42 14.00 2.95 -15.04
CA ILE A 42 13.95 2.10 -13.85
C ILE A 42 12.54 2.14 -13.28
N HIS A 43 12.00 0.96 -12.99
CA HIS A 43 10.72 0.79 -12.32
C HIS A 43 10.97 0.30 -10.89
N ALA A 44 10.48 1.04 -9.91
CA ALA A 44 10.52 0.64 -8.50
C ALA A 44 9.09 0.51 -7.97
N VAL A 45 8.83 -0.61 -7.27
CA VAL A 45 7.55 -0.87 -6.61
C VAL A 45 7.78 -0.88 -5.11
N VAL A 46 7.10 0.03 -4.42
CA VAL A 46 7.06 0.07 -2.95
C VAL A 46 5.73 -0.54 -2.52
N ASN A 47 5.79 -1.70 -1.86
CA ASN A 47 4.62 -2.34 -1.28
C ASN A 47 4.45 -1.87 0.17
N VAL A 48 3.23 -1.49 0.52
CA VAL A 48 2.86 -1.23 1.92
C VAL A 48 2.54 -2.58 2.56
N ILE A 49 3.12 -2.85 3.71
CA ILE A 49 2.85 -4.07 4.47
C ILE A 49 1.60 -3.80 5.31
N ASP A 50 0.64 -4.71 5.25
CA ASP A 50 -0.56 -4.70 6.06
C ASP A 50 -0.20 -4.91 7.55
N GLU A 51 -0.69 -4.02 8.41
CA GLU A 51 -0.57 -4.15 9.85
C GLU A 51 -1.95 -4.44 10.44
N ASN A 52 -2.00 -5.30 11.46
CA ASN A 52 -3.26 -5.64 12.12
C ASN A 52 -3.70 -4.53 13.09
N ASP A 53 -4.04 -3.36 12.57
CA ASP A 53 -4.49 -2.17 13.31
C ASP A 53 -6.04 -2.01 13.35
N ASN A 54 -6.74 -2.78 12.52
CA ASN A 54 -8.19 -2.79 12.44
C ASN A 54 -8.83 -3.73 13.48
N THR A 55 -9.66 -3.16 14.36
CA THR A 55 -10.38 -3.95 15.38
C THR A 55 -11.50 -4.77 14.73
N PRO A 56 -11.70 -6.05 15.11
CA PRO A 56 -12.81 -6.85 14.61
C PRO A 56 -14.18 -6.20 14.87
N THR A 57 -15.06 -6.23 13.86
CA THR A 57 -16.43 -5.72 13.98
C THR A 57 -17.45 -6.82 13.73
N PHE A 58 -18.50 -6.85 14.54
CA PHE A 58 -19.66 -7.72 14.28
C PHE A 58 -20.72 -6.96 13.47
N PRO A 59 -21.34 -7.60 12.46
CA PRO A 59 -22.40 -6.98 11.66
C PRO A 59 -23.70 -6.73 12.45
N ALA A 60 -23.87 -7.41 13.58
CA ALA A 60 -24.98 -7.21 14.52
C ALA A 60 -24.46 -7.25 15.95
N SER A 61 -25.08 -6.48 16.85
CA SER A 61 -24.79 -6.49 18.29
C SER A 61 -25.18 -7.80 18.98
N SER A 62 -26.03 -8.60 18.34
CA SER A 62 -26.49 -9.90 18.82
C SER A 62 -26.78 -10.79 17.62
N ILE A 63 -26.39 -12.06 17.70
CA ILE A 63 -26.77 -13.08 16.73
C ILE A 63 -27.92 -13.88 17.34
N ASP A 64 -29.04 -13.97 16.61
CA ASP A 64 -30.13 -14.86 16.98
C ASP A 64 -29.79 -16.29 16.56
N VAL A 65 -29.35 -17.09 17.53
CA VAL A 65 -28.95 -18.49 17.34
C VAL A 65 -30.13 -19.37 16.91
N SER A 66 -31.38 -18.93 17.11
CA SER A 66 -32.57 -19.69 16.70
C SER A 66 -32.84 -19.65 15.20
N SER A 67 -32.23 -18.70 14.47
CA SER A 67 -32.27 -18.62 13.00
C SER A 67 -31.28 -19.59 12.31
N LEU A 68 -30.31 -20.13 13.05
CA LEU A 68 -29.38 -21.18 12.60
C LEU A 68 -30.00 -22.57 12.84
N ILE A 69 -31.22 -22.79 12.35
CA ILE A 69 -31.82 -24.13 12.43
C ILE A 69 -31.11 -25.00 11.41
N PHE A 70 -30.21 -25.86 11.90
CA PHE A 70 -29.74 -27.03 11.16
C PHE A 70 -30.99 -27.82 10.74
N HIS A 71 -31.30 -27.76 9.45
CA HIS A 71 -32.22 -28.72 8.84
C HIS A 71 -31.48 -30.05 8.83
N MET A 72 -31.67 -30.83 9.91
CA MET A 72 -31.47 -32.27 9.88
C MET A 72 -32.56 -32.93 9.04
#